data_AF-A0A8S2QQI9-F1
#
_entry.id   AF-A0A8S2QQI9-F1
#
_cell.length_a   1.000
_cell.length_b   1.000
_cell.length_c   1.000
_cell.angle_alpha   90.00
_cell.angle_beta   90.00
_cell.angle_gamma   90.00
#
_symmetry.space_group_name_H-M   'P 1'
#
loop_
_entity.id
_entity.type
_entity.pdbx_description
1 polymer ?
#
loop_
_entity_poly.entity_id
_entity_poly.type
_entity_poly.pdbx_seq_one_letter_code
_entity_poly.pdbx_strand_id
1 'polypeptide(L)'
;FNDSSDNPTTLLLRAKAFLGVLVLNSSTNSITANTVGTIRPFMIFVTEEVFIGQLFDAYIFRISQVATISMRDNPEDEVFVSGIKKLFQGRSFYYASFFNPELNNNKRYFTKPYDITLCAQRMVHGHDSDIRFFWNRGLCLPLLKFNIDIRYWIPKIMCGGIETYRNPNEDIELWLISRLSCERAGTRFNVRGVNDDGAVANFVETEQIVFVPRQNHYSSFVIIRGSIPLFWHQPGFQVGTHRITVLRSEALSFKAFFEHFKYLYRHYGRVLIINLVDKREDEKPDGIILTELFRMRPEFVRKEKFRVSIGTWNINGDKNPALENEYPSILDAWILDGPENLSVKTRKNNSISTNGFVSDDYVKLMPDILAIGFQEICDLTATNMVWQRNMSVIERQSTNNE
;
A
#
# COMPACT_ATOMS: atom_id res chain seq x y z
N PHE A 1 -6.43 42.45 -13.38
CA PHE A 1 -6.77 41.16 -12.74
C PHE A 1 -5.80 40.99 -11.60
N ASN A 2 -6.24 41.31 -10.38
CA ASN A 2 -5.40 41.18 -9.21
C ASN A 2 -5.18 39.69 -8.91
N ASP A 3 -3.92 39.36 -8.78
CA ASP A 3 -3.35 38.03 -8.62
C ASP A 3 -3.54 37.55 -7.16
N SER A 4 -4.80 37.43 -6.71
CA SER A 4 -5.06 36.67 -5.49
C SER A 4 -4.99 35.19 -5.85
N SER A 5 -4.07 34.48 -5.20
CA SER A 5 -3.85 33.03 -5.34
C SER A 5 -5.11 32.19 -5.09
N ASP A 6 -6.16 32.80 -4.55
CA ASP A 6 -7.35 32.14 -4.02
C ASP A 6 -8.60 32.33 -4.89
N ASN A 7 -8.51 33.00 -6.05
CA ASN A 7 -9.65 33.06 -6.97
C ASN A 7 -9.91 31.65 -7.58
N PRO A 8 -11.13 31.10 -7.48
CA PRO A 8 -11.51 29.81 -8.08
C PRO A 8 -11.15 29.68 -9.55
N THR A 9 -11.24 30.78 -10.31
CA THR A 9 -10.92 30.82 -11.75
C THR A 9 -9.43 30.61 -12.01
N THR A 10 -8.57 31.28 -11.24
CA THR A 10 -7.11 31.14 -11.33
C THR A 10 -6.69 29.72 -10.92
N LEU A 11 -7.36 29.16 -9.91
CA LEU A 11 -7.10 27.79 -9.48
C LEU A 11 -7.44 26.77 -10.56
N LEU A 12 -8.59 26.90 -11.23
CA LEU A 12 -8.99 26.03 -12.34
C LEU A 12 -7.98 26.07 -13.50
N LEU A 13 -7.41 27.25 -13.79
CA LEU A 13 -6.39 27.40 -14.84
C LEU A 13 -5.05 26.76 -14.47
N ARG A 14 -4.74 26.62 -13.17
CA ARG A 14 -3.48 26.04 -12.67
C ARG A 14 -3.58 24.56 -12.30
N ALA A 15 -4.80 24.03 -12.20
CA ALA A 15 -5.04 22.65 -11.80
C ALA A 15 -4.38 21.67 -12.78
N LYS A 16 -3.63 20.71 -12.24
CA LYS A 16 -2.99 19.64 -13.00
C LYS A 16 -3.95 18.49 -13.30
N ALA A 17 -4.84 18.21 -12.35
CA ALA A 17 -5.86 17.19 -12.47
C ALA A 17 -7.08 17.51 -11.59
N PHE A 18 -8.25 17.00 -11.98
CA PHE A 18 -9.46 17.03 -11.18
C PHE A 18 -9.75 15.65 -10.60
N LEU A 19 -9.89 15.56 -9.27
CA LEU A 19 -9.99 14.27 -8.56
C LEU A 19 -11.43 13.79 -8.34
N GLY A 20 -12.39 14.70 -8.43
CA GLY A 20 -13.82 14.43 -8.22
C GLY A 20 -14.48 15.40 -7.24
N VAL A 21 -15.69 15.03 -6.80
CA VAL A 21 -16.55 15.83 -5.93
C VAL A 21 -16.71 15.14 -4.57
N LEU A 22 -16.30 15.81 -3.51
CA LEU A 22 -16.54 15.40 -2.13
C LEU A 22 -17.86 16.00 -1.66
N VAL A 23 -18.76 15.18 -1.13
CA VAL A 23 -20.04 15.63 -0.56
C VAL A 23 -20.05 15.32 0.93
N LEU A 24 -19.94 16.35 1.77
CA LEU A 24 -20.03 16.22 3.22
C LEU A 24 -21.47 16.47 3.68
N ASN A 25 -21.94 15.67 4.63
CA ASN A 25 -23.23 15.88 5.30
C ASN A 25 -22.96 16.16 6.77
N SER A 26 -23.22 17.39 7.23
CA SER A 26 -23.14 17.70 8.66
C SER A 26 -24.54 17.70 9.27
N SER A 27 -24.79 16.81 10.22
CA SER A 27 -25.85 17.03 11.21
C SER A 27 -25.28 17.89 12.32
N THR A 28 -25.85 19.07 12.56
CA THR A 28 -25.57 19.82 13.79
C THR A 28 -26.18 19.07 14.96
N ASN A 29 -25.36 18.57 15.88
CA ASN A 29 -25.78 17.94 17.14
C ASN A 29 -26.39 18.98 18.11
N SER A 30 -27.48 19.64 17.72
CA SER A 30 -28.33 20.41 18.63
C SER A 30 -29.65 19.68 18.76
N ILE A 31 -29.88 19.07 19.94
CA ILE A 31 -31.06 18.24 20.30
C ILE A 31 -32.39 19.04 20.26
N THR A 32 -32.36 20.32 19.88
CA THR A 32 -33.52 21.22 19.90
C THR A 32 -33.66 22.01 18.59
N ALA A 33 -33.90 21.32 17.48
CA ALA A 33 -34.64 21.81 16.30
C ALA A 33 -34.61 20.75 15.20
N ASN A 34 -35.73 20.55 14.49
CA ASN A 34 -35.77 19.84 13.20
C ASN A 34 -34.74 20.46 12.25
N THR A 35 -33.52 19.93 12.21
CA THR A 35 -32.41 20.47 11.42
C THR A 35 -32.22 19.58 10.20
N VAL A 36 -32.57 20.12 9.04
CA VAL A 36 -32.20 19.55 7.74
C VAL A 36 -30.68 19.59 7.66
N GLY A 37 -30.01 18.44 7.52
CA GLY A 37 -28.56 18.37 7.40
C GLY A 37 -28.06 19.23 6.24
N THR A 38 -27.02 20.02 6.48
CA THR A 38 -26.44 20.89 5.44
C THR A 38 -25.46 20.08 4.60
N ILE A 39 -25.81 19.88 3.33
CA ILE A 39 -24.95 19.23 2.34
C ILE A 39 -23.91 20.24 1.84
N ARG A 40 -22.63 19.86 1.88
CA ARG A 40 -21.50 20.67 1.42
C ARG A 40 -20.72 19.95 0.32
N PRO A 41 -20.96 20.27 -0.96
CA PRO A 41 -20.18 19.74 -2.07
C PRO A 41 -18.92 20.56 -2.34
N PHE A 42 -17.79 19.87 -2.51
CA PHE A 42 -16.49 20.44 -2.83
C PHE A 42 -15.88 19.76 -4.05
N MET A 43 -15.33 20.54 -4.97
CA MET A 43 -14.49 20.05 -6.04
C MET A 43 -13.04 19.96 -5.58
N ILE A 44 -12.35 18.86 -5.87
CA ILE A 44 -10.96 18.63 -5.46
C ILE A 44 -10.04 18.61 -6.68
N PHE A 45 -8.98 19.41 -6.63
CA PHE A 45 -7.99 19.54 -7.72
C PHE A 45 -6.58 19.31 -7.22
N VAL A 46 -5.73 18.70 -8.06
CA VAL A 46 -4.28 18.65 -7.85
C VAL A 46 -3.68 19.98 -8.29
N THR A 47 -2.93 20.63 -7.40
CA THR A 47 -2.23 21.89 -7.69
C THR A 47 -0.73 21.68 -7.87
N GLU A 48 -0.17 20.75 -7.11
CA GLU A 48 1.24 20.37 -7.21
C GLU A 48 1.38 18.85 -7.24
N GLU A 49 2.36 18.40 -8.02
CA GLU A 49 2.69 17.01 -8.21
C GLU A 49 4.20 16.85 -8.43
N VAL A 50 4.69 15.65 -8.14
CA VAL A 50 6.08 15.25 -8.36
C VAL A 50 6.09 14.14 -9.41
N PHE A 51 6.84 14.35 -10.49
CA PHE A 51 7.07 13.31 -11.48
C PHE A 51 7.94 12.19 -10.89
N ILE A 52 7.46 10.95 -10.99
CA ILE A 52 8.15 9.76 -10.47
C ILE A 52 8.94 9.06 -11.58
N GLY A 53 8.32 8.93 -12.75
CA GLY A 53 8.92 8.26 -13.90
C GLY A 53 7.88 7.94 -14.96
N GLN A 54 8.35 7.40 -16.08
CA GLN A 54 7.50 6.90 -17.16
C GLN A 54 7.51 5.37 -17.13
N LEU A 55 6.35 4.76 -16.90
CA LEU A 55 6.16 3.32 -16.96
C LEU A 55 5.31 3.00 -18.20
N PHE A 56 5.85 2.21 -19.12
CA PHE A 56 5.23 1.96 -20.43
C PHE A 56 4.94 3.28 -21.17
N ASP A 57 3.68 3.53 -21.52
CA ASP A 57 3.20 4.75 -22.18
C ASP A 57 2.61 5.79 -21.22
N ALA A 58 2.76 5.59 -19.90
CA ALA A 58 2.16 6.44 -18.88
C ALA A 58 3.19 7.16 -18.00
N TYR A 59 2.91 8.42 -17.72
CA TYR A 59 3.66 9.26 -16.79
C TYR A 59 3.04 9.12 -15.40
N ILE A 60 3.86 8.71 -14.43
CA ILE A 60 3.42 8.49 -13.06
C ILE A 60 3.77 9.71 -12.22
N PHE A 61 2.75 10.24 -11.54
CA PHE A 61 2.87 11.42 -10.70
C PHE A 61 2.45 11.11 -9.28
N ARG A 62 3.20 11.63 -8.32
CA ARG A 62 2.82 11.67 -6.91
C ARG A 62 2.17 13.01 -6.59
N ILE A 63 0.99 12.98 -6.00
CA ILE A 63 0.28 14.19 -5.58
C ILE A 63 1.00 14.77 -4.36
N SER A 64 1.36 16.06 -4.40
CA SER A 64 1.97 16.77 -3.26
C SER A 64 1.02 17.77 -2.62
N GLN A 65 0.20 18.45 -3.43
CA GLN A 65 -0.79 19.39 -2.92
C GLN A 65 -2.11 19.30 -3.69
N VAL A 66 -3.19 19.55 -2.96
CA VAL A 66 -4.53 19.68 -3.50
C VAL A 66 -5.17 20.97 -3.03
N ALA A 67 -6.06 21.49 -3.88
CA ALA A 67 -6.96 22.56 -3.53
C ALA A 67 -8.41 22.09 -3.59
N THR A 68 -9.27 22.79 -2.87
CA THR A 68 -10.69 22.47 -2.75
C THR A 68 -11.50 23.72 -3.04
N ILE A 69 -12.52 23.61 -3.88
CA ILE A 69 -13.46 24.70 -4.17
C ILE A 69 -14.82 24.31 -3.61
N SER A 70 -15.36 25.10 -2.68
CA SER A 70 -16.75 24.93 -2.21
C SER A 70 -17.69 25.31 -3.35
N MET A 71 -18.61 24.41 -3.72
CA MET A 71 -19.63 24.71 -4.73
C MET A 71 -20.77 25.57 -4.17
N ARG A 72 -20.74 25.90 -2.87
CA ARG A 72 -21.68 26.83 -2.23
C ARG A 72 -21.17 28.26 -2.17
N ASP A 73 -19.93 28.48 -2.60
CA ASP A 73 -19.24 29.77 -2.53
C ASP A 73 -19.24 30.37 -1.09
N ASN A 74 -19.12 29.50 -0.08
CA ASN A 74 -19.05 29.90 1.31
C ASN A 74 -17.62 29.65 1.86
N PRO A 75 -16.86 30.69 2.24
CA PRO A 75 -15.52 30.56 2.81
C PRO A 75 -15.44 29.76 4.12
N GLU A 76 -16.50 29.78 4.94
CA GLU A 76 -16.54 29.04 6.22
C GLU A 76 -16.46 27.52 6.04
N ASP A 77 -16.74 27.04 4.83
CA ASP A 77 -16.69 25.63 4.50
C ASP A 77 -15.28 25.04 4.47
N GLU A 78 -14.26 25.88 4.33
CA GLU A 78 -12.88 25.42 4.19
C GLU A 78 -12.38 24.65 5.42
N VAL A 79 -12.92 24.96 6.60
CA VAL A 79 -12.59 24.28 7.86
C VAL A 79 -12.87 22.77 7.78
N PHE A 80 -13.94 22.38 7.09
CA PHE A 80 -14.38 20.98 6.97
C PHE A 80 -13.51 20.12 6.04
N VAL A 81 -12.66 20.75 5.22
CA VAL A 81 -11.81 20.05 4.23
C VAL A 81 -10.32 20.13 4.56
N SER A 82 -9.95 20.79 5.66
CA SER A 82 -8.56 20.89 6.12
C SER A 82 -7.86 19.53 6.31
N GLY A 83 -8.60 18.53 6.81
CA GLY A 83 -8.10 17.16 6.97
C GLY A 83 -7.78 16.48 5.64
N ILE A 84 -8.57 16.73 4.60
CA ILE A 84 -8.34 16.18 3.25
C ILE A 84 -7.08 16.80 2.63
N LYS A 85 -6.88 18.12 2.76
CA LYS A 85 -5.65 18.77 2.28
C LYS A 85 -4.40 18.17 2.94
N LYS A 86 -4.44 17.94 4.26
CA LYS A 86 -3.35 17.30 5.01
C LYS A 86 -3.13 15.84 4.59
N LEU A 87 -4.20 15.10 4.28
CA LEU A 87 -4.10 13.71 3.84
C LEU A 87 -3.25 13.57 2.57
N PHE A 88 -3.48 14.42 1.56
CA PHE A 88 -2.71 14.39 0.32
C PHE A 88 -1.24 14.82 0.49
N GLN A 89 -0.93 15.65 1.50
CA GLN A 89 0.45 16.01 1.84
C GLN A 89 1.26 14.82 2.39
N GLY A 90 0.59 13.73 2.79
CA GLY A 90 1.21 12.51 3.34
C GLY A 90 2.06 11.70 2.34
N ARG A 91 2.18 12.14 1.07
CA ARG A 91 3.01 11.51 0.01
C ARG A 91 2.66 10.07 -0.35
N SER A 92 1.41 9.67 -0.12
CA SER A 92 0.94 8.30 -0.39
C SER A 92 0.06 8.16 -1.63
N PHE A 93 -0.20 9.25 -2.36
CA PHE A 93 -1.17 9.23 -3.46
C PHE A 93 -0.51 9.42 -4.82
N TYR A 94 -0.83 8.51 -5.75
CA TYR A 94 -0.24 8.45 -7.07
C TYR A 94 -1.31 8.30 -8.14
N TYR A 95 -1.07 8.89 -9.30
CA TYR A 95 -1.93 8.71 -10.46
C TYR A 95 -1.09 8.61 -11.74
N ALA A 96 -1.67 8.00 -12.77
CA ALA A 96 -1.06 7.88 -14.09
C ALA A 96 -1.72 8.85 -15.07
N SER A 97 -0.92 9.45 -15.95
CA SER A 97 -1.37 10.34 -17.02
C SER A 97 -0.76 9.94 -18.36
N PHE A 98 -1.54 10.05 -19.43
CA PHE A 98 -1.12 9.85 -20.83
C PHE A 98 -0.63 11.13 -21.47
N PHE A 99 -0.78 12.25 -20.76
CA PHE A 99 -0.39 13.55 -21.26
C PHE A 99 1.06 13.82 -20.88
N ASN A 100 1.96 13.72 -21.85
CA ASN A 100 3.24 14.40 -21.78
C ASN A 100 3.06 15.82 -22.33
N PRO A 101 3.28 16.88 -21.52
CA PRO A 101 3.27 18.26 -22.00
C PRO A 101 4.30 18.54 -23.11
N GLU A 102 5.36 17.73 -23.23
CA GLU A 102 6.46 17.94 -24.18
C GLU A 102 6.26 17.26 -25.54
N LEU A 103 5.30 16.32 -25.66
CA LEU A 103 5.03 15.61 -26.91
C LEU A 103 3.80 16.21 -27.60
N ASN A 104 4.05 17.14 -28.52
CA ASN A 104 3.06 17.83 -29.34
C ASN A 104 2.45 16.95 -30.45
N ASN A 105 2.25 15.66 -30.18
CA ASN A 105 1.82 14.68 -31.18
C ASN A 105 0.33 14.34 -31.03
N ASN A 106 -0.41 14.59 -32.11
CA ASN A 106 -1.83 14.29 -32.33
C ASN A 106 -2.23 12.80 -32.21
N LYS A 107 -1.45 11.94 -31.55
CA LYS A 107 -1.86 10.57 -31.17
C LYS A 107 -2.67 10.61 -29.88
N ARG A 108 -3.71 11.44 -29.84
CA ARG A 108 -4.72 11.36 -28.79
C ARG A 108 -5.78 10.35 -29.23
N TYR A 109 -6.27 9.54 -28.29
CA TYR A 109 -7.56 8.82 -28.34
C TYR A 109 -7.64 7.32 -28.69
N PHE A 110 -6.56 6.56 -28.92
CA PHE A 110 -6.72 5.14 -29.36
C PHE A 110 -6.19 4.03 -28.45
N THR A 111 -5.53 4.33 -27.33
CA THR A 111 -5.09 3.29 -26.37
C THR A 111 -5.76 3.50 -25.00
N LYS A 112 -6.20 2.39 -24.39
CA LYS A 112 -6.77 2.40 -23.03
C LYS A 112 -5.68 2.96 -22.09
N PRO A 113 -5.99 3.99 -21.28
CA PRO A 113 -5.03 4.51 -20.34
C PRO A 113 -4.52 3.41 -19.40
N TYR A 114 -3.20 3.22 -19.26
CA TYR A 114 -2.56 2.55 -18.13
C TYR A 114 -3.29 2.89 -16.83
N ASP A 115 -3.81 1.84 -16.20
CA ASP A 115 -4.62 1.96 -15.01
C ASP A 115 -3.75 1.62 -13.80
N ILE A 116 -3.36 2.66 -13.06
CA ILE A 116 -2.49 2.52 -11.88
C ILE A 116 -3.09 1.63 -10.79
N THR A 117 -4.40 1.38 -10.83
CA THR A 117 -5.10 0.49 -9.89
C THR A 117 -4.82 -0.99 -10.18
N LEU A 118 -4.35 -1.33 -11.37
CA LEU A 118 -4.08 -2.71 -11.79
C LEU A 118 -2.61 -3.07 -11.68
N CYS A 119 -2.34 -4.33 -11.37
CA CYS A 119 -1.07 -4.96 -11.68
C CYS A 119 -1.00 -5.37 -13.16
N ALA A 120 0.22 -5.44 -13.70
CA ALA A 120 0.47 -5.79 -15.08
C ALA A 120 -0.09 -7.17 -15.46
N GLN A 121 -0.04 -8.14 -14.52
CA GLN A 121 -0.63 -9.47 -14.73
C GLN A 121 -2.12 -9.39 -15.07
N ARG A 122 -2.90 -8.55 -14.36
CA ARG A 122 -4.33 -8.37 -14.62
C ARG A 122 -4.61 -7.47 -15.82
N MET A 123 -3.73 -6.51 -16.07
CA MET A 123 -3.81 -5.65 -17.26
C MET A 123 -3.74 -6.46 -18.55
N VAL A 124 -2.80 -7.42 -18.64
CA VAL A 124 -2.65 -8.32 -19.81
C VAL A 124 -3.89 -9.15 -20.07
N HIS A 125 -4.59 -9.58 -19.02
CA HIS A 125 -5.83 -10.34 -19.13
C HIS A 125 -7.06 -9.45 -19.40
N GLY A 126 -6.87 -8.16 -19.67
CA GLY A 126 -7.94 -7.25 -20.08
C GLY A 126 -8.92 -6.88 -18.96
N HIS A 127 -8.52 -7.02 -17.69
CA HIS A 127 -9.38 -6.62 -16.58
C HIS A 127 -9.67 -5.10 -16.60
N ASP A 128 -10.84 -4.75 -16.06
CA ASP A 128 -11.18 -3.38 -15.70
C ASP A 128 -10.51 -2.95 -14.40
N SER A 129 -10.61 -1.65 -14.11
CA SER A 129 -10.04 -1.01 -12.94
C SER A 129 -10.29 -1.79 -11.66
N ASP A 130 -9.24 -1.91 -10.85
CA ASP A 130 -9.36 -2.59 -9.59
C ASP A 130 -10.00 -1.67 -8.55
N ILE A 131 -11.28 -1.93 -8.24
CA ILE A 131 -12.05 -1.13 -7.28
C ILE A 131 -11.39 -1.06 -5.90
N ARG A 132 -10.56 -2.06 -5.57
CA ARG A 132 -9.86 -2.17 -4.29
C ARG A 132 -8.82 -1.08 -4.16
N PHE A 133 -8.19 -0.70 -5.26
CA PHE A 133 -7.09 0.27 -5.28
C PHE A 133 -7.50 1.60 -5.92
N PHE A 134 -8.76 1.75 -6.33
CA PHE A 134 -9.31 2.97 -6.92
C PHE A 134 -9.80 3.94 -5.83
N TRP A 135 -8.86 4.65 -5.21
CA TRP A 135 -9.11 5.43 -3.99
C TRP A 135 -10.14 6.55 -4.18
N ASN A 136 -10.08 7.32 -5.26
CA ASN A 136 -11.01 8.42 -5.54
C ASN A 136 -12.34 7.97 -6.18
N ARG A 137 -12.64 6.67 -6.21
CA ARG A 137 -13.91 6.16 -6.73
C ARG A 137 -15.13 6.80 -6.06
N GLY A 138 -15.07 7.00 -4.74
CA GLY A 138 -16.13 7.67 -3.98
C GLY A 138 -16.38 9.11 -4.44
N LEU A 139 -15.32 9.85 -4.77
CA LEU A 139 -15.39 11.22 -5.28
C LEU A 139 -16.00 11.29 -6.68
N CYS A 140 -16.03 10.18 -7.42
CA CYS A 140 -16.63 10.10 -8.74
C CYS A 140 -18.14 9.82 -8.69
N LEU A 141 -18.68 9.32 -7.56
CA LEU A 141 -20.09 8.92 -7.44
C LEU A 141 -21.08 10.06 -7.75
N PRO A 142 -20.88 11.30 -7.28
CA PRO A 142 -21.81 12.38 -7.61
C PRO A 142 -21.91 12.61 -9.12
N LEU A 143 -20.81 12.55 -9.85
CA LEU A 143 -20.76 12.76 -11.30
C LEU A 143 -21.43 11.60 -12.06
N LEU A 144 -21.13 10.37 -11.65
CA LEU A 144 -21.74 9.16 -12.22
C LEU A 144 -23.26 9.13 -12.02
N LYS A 145 -23.76 9.63 -10.88
CA LYS A 145 -25.20 9.76 -10.61
C LYS A 145 -25.91 10.66 -11.61
N PHE A 146 -25.20 11.63 -12.19
CA PHE A 146 -25.70 12.52 -13.25
C PHE A 146 -25.29 12.05 -14.66
N ASN A 147 -24.91 10.77 -14.81
CA ASN A 147 -24.53 10.17 -16.09
C ASN A 147 -23.34 10.86 -16.79
N ILE A 148 -22.48 11.54 -16.03
CA ILE A 148 -21.25 12.14 -16.56
C ILE A 148 -20.20 11.03 -16.71
N ASP A 149 -19.75 10.79 -17.94
CA ASP A 149 -18.67 9.83 -18.22
C ASP A 149 -17.34 10.37 -17.71
N ILE A 150 -16.71 9.68 -16.76
CA ILE A 150 -15.46 10.08 -16.10
C ILE A 150 -14.19 9.46 -16.72
N ARG A 151 -14.34 8.52 -17.67
CA ARG A 151 -13.29 7.57 -18.04
C ARG A 151 -11.97 8.18 -18.52
N TYR A 152 -12.03 9.36 -19.15
CA TYR A 152 -10.90 9.95 -19.87
C TYR A 152 -10.30 11.20 -19.24
N TRP A 153 -10.98 11.82 -18.27
CA TRP A 153 -10.58 13.13 -17.74
C TRP A 153 -10.48 13.19 -16.21
N ILE A 154 -10.96 12.16 -15.50
CA ILE A 154 -10.67 11.98 -14.08
C ILE A 154 -9.61 10.88 -13.95
N PRO A 155 -8.39 11.21 -13.50
CA PRO A 155 -7.39 10.20 -13.24
C PRO A 155 -7.81 9.31 -12.08
N LYS A 156 -7.46 8.03 -12.18
CA LYS A 156 -7.59 7.09 -11.07
C LYS A 156 -6.39 7.24 -10.16
N ILE A 157 -6.66 7.34 -8.86
CA ILE A 157 -5.63 7.52 -7.84
C ILE A 157 -5.52 6.24 -7.02
N MET A 158 -4.29 5.79 -6.80
CA MET A 158 -3.97 4.77 -5.80
C MET A 158 -3.41 5.41 -4.53
N CYS A 159 -3.61 4.73 -3.40
CA CYS A 159 -2.89 5.00 -2.16
C CYS A 159 -1.80 3.94 -1.96
N GLY A 160 -0.62 4.33 -1.48
CA GLY A 160 0.49 3.42 -1.18
C GLY A 160 1.85 4.05 -1.49
N GLY A 161 2.73 3.33 -2.19
CA GLY A 161 4.09 3.78 -2.49
C GLY A 161 4.59 3.28 -3.84
N ILE A 162 5.39 4.10 -4.51
CA ILE A 162 6.04 3.77 -5.78
C ILE A 162 7.51 4.16 -5.66
N GLU A 163 8.39 3.19 -5.90
CA GLU A 163 9.82 3.40 -6.03
C GLU A 163 10.30 2.86 -7.37
N THR A 164 11.27 3.54 -7.97
CA THR A 164 11.78 3.17 -9.30
C THR A 164 13.30 3.25 -9.30
N TYR A 165 13.94 2.34 -10.03
CA TYR A 165 15.37 2.34 -10.24
C TYR A 165 15.66 2.00 -11.70
N ARG A 166 16.46 2.83 -12.37
CA ARG A 166 16.94 2.55 -13.72
C ARG A 166 18.43 2.23 -13.65
N ASN A 167 18.80 1.06 -14.17
CA ASN A 167 20.21 0.74 -14.32
C ASN A 167 20.80 1.65 -15.41
N PRO A 168 21.90 2.38 -15.15
CA PRO A 168 22.54 3.21 -16.18
C PRO A 168 23.32 2.39 -17.21
N ASN A 169 23.76 1.19 -16.85
CA ASN A 169 24.62 0.34 -17.69
C ASN A 169 23.82 -0.67 -18.53
N GLU A 170 22.65 -1.07 -18.03
CA GLU A 170 21.74 -1.99 -18.70
C GLU A 170 20.42 -1.28 -18.98
N ASP A 171 19.77 -1.56 -20.11
CA ASP A 171 18.46 -0.98 -20.41
C ASP A 171 17.35 -1.71 -19.64
N ILE A 172 17.42 -1.64 -18.31
CA ILE A 172 16.53 -2.28 -17.36
C ILE A 172 16.01 -1.23 -16.37
N GLU A 173 14.70 -1.22 -16.20
CA GLU A 173 13.99 -0.40 -15.22
C GLU A 173 13.27 -1.31 -14.22
N LEU A 174 13.53 -1.10 -12.95
CA LEU A 174 12.86 -1.73 -11.84
C LEU A 174 11.81 -0.77 -11.27
N TRP A 175 10.61 -1.28 -11.09
CA TRP A 175 9.50 -0.57 -10.48
C TRP A 175 8.94 -1.39 -9.33
N LEU A 176 8.76 -0.77 -8.18
CA LEU A 176 8.12 -1.36 -7.02
C LEU A 176 6.87 -0.55 -6.69
N ILE A 177 5.70 -1.11 -6.96
CA ILE A 177 4.40 -0.44 -6.80
C ILE A 177 3.60 -1.15 -5.72
N SER A 178 3.39 -0.50 -4.58
CA SER A 178 2.58 -1.01 -3.47
C SER A 178 1.25 -0.27 -3.40
N ARG A 179 0.13 -0.98 -3.61
CA ARG A 179 -1.23 -0.44 -3.61
C ARG A 179 -1.96 -0.87 -2.35
N LEU A 180 -2.48 0.09 -1.58
CA LEU A 180 -3.28 -0.14 -0.37
C LEU A 180 -4.76 -0.18 -0.72
N SER A 181 -5.46 -1.23 -0.27
CA SER A 181 -6.89 -1.39 -0.51
C SER A 181 -7.73 -0.36 0.26
N CYS A 182 -8.77 0.17 -0.39
CA CYS A 182 -9.75 1.06 0.21
C CYS A 182 -11.02 0.35 0.73
N GLU A 183 -11.17 -0.97 0.55
CA GLU A 183 -12.38 -1.73 0.97
C GLU A 183 -12.53 -1.82 2.49
N ARG A 184 -11.40 -1.79 3.21
CA ARG A 184 -11.35 -1.75 4.67
C ARG A 184 -10.25 -0.80 5.13
N ALA A 185 -10.40 0.45 4.72
CA ALA A 185 -9.48 1.52 5.09
C ALA A 185 -9.56 1.84 6.59
N GLY A 186 -8.42 2.23 7.16
CA GLY A 186 -8.29 2.64 8.55
C GLY A 186 -6.86 2.50 9.03
N THR A 187 -6.52 3.17 10.13
CA THR A 187 -5.15 3.14 10.66
C THR A 187 -4.84 1.78 11.29
N ARG A 188 -3.57 1.39 11.29
CA ARG A 188 -3.07 0.08 11.76
C ARG A 188 -3.49 -0.30 13.19
N PHE A 189 -3.83 0.68 14.02
CA PHE A 189 -4.28 0.50 15.40
C PHE A 189 -5.80 0.56 15.56
N ASN A 190 -6.52 1.22 14.64
CA ASN A 190 -7.97 1.38 14.73
C ASN A 190 -8.73 0.31 13.97
N VAL A 191 -8.20 -0.17 12.85
CA VAL A 191 -8.89 -1.13 11.98
C VAL A 191 -8.04 -2.37 11.76
N ARG A 192 -8.56 -3.50 12.23
CA ARG A 192 -7.97 -4.83 12.09
C ARG A 192 -9.02 -5.86 11.68
N GLY A 193 -8.53 -7.03 11.30
CA GLY A 193 -9.36 -8.16 10.93
C GLY A 193 -10.10 -7.97 9.61
N VAL A 194 -11.15 -8.77 9.46
CA VAL A 194 -12.02 -8.85 8.27
C VAL A 194 -13.34 -8.10 8.51
N ASN A 195 -13.96 -7.60 7.44
CA ASN A 195 -15.36 -7.15 7.46
C ASN A 195 -16.33 -8.28 7.04
N ASP A 196 -17.62 -7.97 6.97
CA ASP A 196 -18.67 -8.90 6.56
C ASP A 196 -18.54 -9.40 5.11
N ASP A 197 -17.88 -8.62 4.25
CA ASP A 197 -17.66 -8.93 2.83
C ASP A 197 -16.39 -9.75 2.56
N GLY A 198 -15.61 -10.09 3.59
CA GLY A 198 -14.33 -10.81 3.44
C GLY A 198 -13.13 -9.92 3.10
N ALA A 199 -13.28 -8.60 3.09
CA ALA A 199 -12.18 -7.66 2.91
C ALA A 199 -11.42 -7.45 4.23
N VAL A 200 -10.11 -7.65 4.19
CA VAL A 200 -9.23 -7.50 5.37
C VAL A 200 -8.62 -6.12 5.44
N ALA A 201 -8.42 -5.64 6.66
CA ALA A 201 -7.78 -4.36 6.92
C ALA A 201 -6.31 -4.39 6.49
N ASN A 202 -5.76 -3.24 6.08
CA ASN A 202 -4.37 -3.08 5.65
C ASN A 202 -3.97 -4.08 4.54
N PHE A 203 -4.90 -4.43 3.65
CA PHE A 203 -4.60 -5.26 2.48
C PHE A 203 -3.76 -4.44 1.47
N VAL A 204 -2.57 -4.94 1.14
CA VAL A 204 -1.62 -4.32 0.24
C VAL A 204 -1.22 -5.33 -0.84
N GLU A 205 -1.21 -4.87 -2.09
CA GLU A 205 -0.62 -5.56 -3.23
C GLU A 205 0.65 -4.84 -3.64
N THR A 206 1.79 -5.51 -3.48
CA THR A 206 3.10 -5.01 -3.90
C THR A 206 3.52 -5.74 -5.16
N GLU A 207 3.73 -4.99 -6.22
CA GLU A 207 4.15 -5.49 -7.53
C GLU A 207 5.56 -5.02 -7.83
N GLN A 208 6.44 -5.96 -8.14
CA GLN A 208 7.73 -5.71 -8.76
C GLN A 208 7.59 -5.87 -10.27
N ILE A 209 7.92 -4.82 -11.02
CA ILE A 209 8.01 -4.87 -12.48
C ILE A 209 9.47 -4.71 -12.88
N VAL A 210 9.96 -5.63 -13.71
CA VAL A 210 11.23 -5.48 -14.42
C VAL A 210 10.89 -5.17 -15.87
N PHE A 211 11.19 -3.97 -16.33
CA PHE A 211 10.88 -3.50 -17.67
C PHE A 211 12.17 -3.30 -18.48
N VAL A 212 12.16 -3.75 -19.73
CA VAL A 212 13.26 -3.62 -20.70
C VAL A 212 12.77 -2.74 -21.85
N PRO A 213 12.95 -1.41 -21.78
CA PRO A 213 12.30 -0.45 -22.70
C PRO A 213 12.55 -0.72 -24.18
N ARG A 214 13.80 -0.96 -24.59
CA ARG A 214 14.16 -1.22 -26.00
C ARG A 214 13.47 -2.44 -26.60
N GLN A 215 13.20 -3.45 -25.78
CA GLN A 215 12.55 -4.69 -26.22
C GLN A 215 11.04 -4.65 -26.01
N ASN A 216 10.54 -3.66 -25.27
CA ASN A 216 9.16 -3.60 -24.79
C ASN A 216 8.73 -4.90 -24.08
N HIS A 217 9.66 -5.51 -23.34
CA HIS A 217 9.42 -6.70 -22.53
C HIS A 217 9.34 -6.31 -21.07
N TYR A 218 8.44 -6.96 -20.33
CA TYR A 218 8.40 -6.82 -18.88
C TYR A 218 8.05 -8.14 -18.20
N SER A 219 8.48 -8.26 -16.95
CA SER A 219 8.01 -9.27 -16.02
C SER A 219 7.33 -8.58 -14.84
N SER A 220 6.33 -9.22 -14.25
CA SER A 220 5.61 -8.73 -13.08
C SER A 220 5.51 -9.82 -12.03
N PHE A 221 5.92 -9.51 -10.80
CA PHE A 221 5.82 -10.38 -9.65
C PHE A 221 5.04 -9.69 -8.53
N VAL A 222 4.01 -10.35 -8.01
CA VAL A 222 3.06 -9.76 -7.06
C VAL A 222 3.14 -10.48 -5.71
N ILE A 223 3.30 -9.69 -4.65
CA ILE A 223 3.20 -10.12 -3.25
C ILE A 223 1.99 -9.42 -2.62
N ILE A 224 1.19 -10.17 -1.87
CA ILE A 224 0.08 -9.61 -1.10
C ILE A 224 0.32 -9.74 0.39
N ARG A 225 -0.18 -8.76 1.14
CA ARG A 225 -0.14 -8.73 2.61
C ARG A 225 -1.45 -8.17 3.13
N GLY A 226 -1.98 -8.72 4.22
CA GLY A 226 -3.18 -8.19 4.85
C GLY A 226 -3.31 -8.60 6.32
N SER A 227 -4.32 -8.07 7.00
CA SER A 227 -4.68 -8.54 8.33
C SER A 227 -5.18 -9.98 8.29
N ILE A 228 -5.00 -10.70 9.40
CA ILE A 228 -5.57 -12.05 9.56
C ILE A 228 -7.09 -11.98 9.38
N PRO A 229 -7.70 -12.81 8.50
CA PRO A 229 -9.11 -12.74 8.11
C PRO A 229 -10.05 -13.30 9.20
N LEU A 230 -10.01 -12.65 10.36
CA LEU A 230 -10.83 -12.94 11.54
C LEU A 230 -11.51 -11.66 12.00
N PHE A 231 -12.61 -11.74 12.73
CA PHE A 231 -13.19 -10.59 13.40
C PHE A 231 -12.48 -10.36 14.73
N TRP A 232 -11.46 -9.50 14.74
CA TRP A 232 -10.67 -9.24 15.93
C TRP A 232 -10.28 -7.77 16.07
N HIS A 233 -10.06 -7.37 17.32
CA HIS A 233 -9.42 -6.10 17.64
C HIS A 233 -8.37 -6.31 18.72
N GLN A 234 -7.45 -5.34 18.80
CA GLN A 234 -6.44 -5.28 19.85
C GLN A 234 -6.70 -4.00 20.65
N PRO A 235 -7.25 -4.08 21.87
CA PRO A 235 -7.48 -2.91 22.71
C PRO A 235 -6.15 -2.35 23.26
N GLY A 236 -5.86 -1.09 22.96
CA GLY A 236 -4.77 -0.32 23.58
C GLY A 236 -3.51 -0.11 22.73
N PHE A 237 -2.76 0.95 23.09
CA PHE A 237 -1.49 1.37 22.47
C PHE A 237 -0.25 0.85 23.23
N GLN A 238 -0.43 0.03 24.26
CA GLN A 238 0.70 -0.42 25.09
C GLN A 238 1.52 -1.46 24.34
N VAL A 239 2.74 -1.07 23.95
CA VAL A 239 3.77 -1.95 23.41
C VAL A 239 4.05 -3.03 24.47
N GLY A 240 3.68 -4.28 24.19
CA GLY A 240 3.89 -5.43 25.09
C GLY A 240 2.63 -6.17 25.51
N THR A 241 1.43 -5.58 25.43
CA THR A 241 0.17 -6.31 25.67
C THR A 241 -0.46 -6.73 24.33
N HIS A 242 -0.17 -7.97 23.94
CA HIS A 242 -0.64 -8.58 22.68
C HIS A 242 -2.00 -9.27 22.81
N ARG A 243 -2.79 -8.96 23.86
CA ARG A 243 -4.10 -9.62 24.05
C ARG A 243 -5.06 -9.18 22.96
N ILE A 244 -5.41 -10.11 22.10
CA ILE A 244 -6.38 -9.95 21.02
C ILE A 244 -7.74 -10.42 21.54
N THR A 245 -8.79 -9.69 21.18
CA THR A 245 -10.17 -10.09 21.44
C THR A 245 -10.83 -10.45 20.13
N VAL A 246 -11.33 -11.68 20.05
CA VAL A 246 -12.20 -12.12 18.95
C VAL A 246 -13.60 -11.56 19.19
N LEU A 247 -14.12 -10.82 18.22
CA LEU A 247 -15.34 -10.01 18.35
C LEU A 247 -16.62 -10.79 18.05
N ARG A 248 -16.52 -11.90 17.32
CA ARG A 248 -17.68 -12.62 16.80
C ARG A 248 -17.52 -14.12 16.99
N SER A 249 -18.63 -14.85 16.88
CA SER A 249 -18.63 -16.31 16.98
C SER A 249 -17.70 -16.95 15.96
N GLU A 250 -17.24 -18.15 16.28
CA GLU A 250 -16.38 -18.96 15.40
C GLU A 250 -17.03 -19.18 14.03
N ALA A 251 -18.33 -19.50 13.99
CA ALA A 251 -19.06 -19.72 12.74
C ALA A 251 -19.06 -18.48 11.81
N LEU A 252 -19.21 -17.27 12.37
CA LEU A 252 -19.15 -16.04 11.58
C LEU A 252 -17.73 -15.75 11.10
N SER A 253 -16.74 -15.94 11.97
CA SER A 253 -15.32 -15.79 11.62
C SER A 253 -14.91 -16.77 10.52
N PHE A 254 -15.39 -18.02 10.58
CA PHE A 254 -15.19 -19.04 9.56
C PHE A 254 -15.78 -18.62 8.21
N LYS A 255 -17.01 -18.08 8.19
CA LYS A 255 -17.64 -17.59 6.96
C LYS A 255 -16.80 -16.48 6.31
N ALA A 256 -16.38 -15.48 7.09
CA ALA A 256 -15.59 -14.36 6.57
C ALA A 256 -14.18 -14.80 6.12
N PHE A 257 -13.57 -15.73 6.85
CA PHE A 257 -12.33 -16.39 6.45
C PHE A 257 -12.48 -17.06 5.07
N PHE A 258 -13.55 -17.84 4.88
CA PHE A 258 -13.79 -18.53 3.61
C PHE A 258 -14.03 -17.55 2.45
N GLU A 259 -14.85 -16.52 2.65
CA GLU A 259 -15.07 -15.51 1.61
C GLU A 259 -13.78 -14.76 1.28
N HIS A 260 -12.92 -14.48 2.26
CA HIS A 260 -11.60 -13.89 2.00
C HIS A 260 -10.72 -14.77 1.10
N PHE A 261 -10.58 -16.07 1.40
CA PHE A 261 -9.74 -16.96 0.58
C PHE A 261 -10.31 -17.24 -0.80
N LYS A 262 -11.63 -17.32 -0.91
CA LYS A 262 -12.33 -17.39 -2.19
C LYS A 262 -12.08 -16.12 -3.03
N TYR A 263 -12.10 -14.96 -2.38
CA TYR A 263 -11.72 -13.69 -2.98
C TYR A 263 -10.24 -13.71 -3.44
N LEU A 264 -9.29 -14.15 -2.61
CA LEU A 264 -7.89 -14.26 -3.01
C LEU A 264 -7.71 -15.19 -4.22
N TYR A 265 -8.38 -16.34 -4.21
CA TYR A 265 -8.32 -17.30 -5.31
C TYR A 265 -8.85 -16.73 -6.63
N ARG A 266 -9.94 -15.96 -6.57
CA ARG A 266 -10.52 -15.30 -7.76
C ARG A 266 -9.59 -14.25 -8.36
N HIS A 267 -8.84 -13.52 -7.54
CA HIS A 267 -7.99 -12.41 -7.99
C HIS A 267 -6.55 -12.83 -8.33
N TYR A 268 -6.01 -13.83 -7.65
CA TYR A 268 -4.59 -14.21 -7.74
C TYR A 268 -4.37 -15.69 -8.09
N GLY A 269 -5.43 -16.50 -8.14
CA GLY A 269 -5.31 -17.94 -8.31
C GLY A 269 -4.71 -18.60 -7.07
N ARG A 270 -3.67 -19.42 -7.24
CA ARG A 270 -3.03 -20.12 -6.13
C ARG A 270 -2.15 -19.14 -5.35
N VAL A 271 -2.47 -18.94 -4.07
CA VAL A 271 -1.69 -18.09 -3.16
C VAL A 271 -0.88 -18.94 -2.19
N LEU A 272 0.39 -18.58 -2.01
CA LEU A 272 1.22 -19.12 -0.94
C LEU A 272 1.04 -18.27 0.31
N ILE A 273 0.69 -18.91 1.42
CA ILE A 273 0.40 -18.22 2.68
C ILE A 273 1.57 -18.44 3.63
N ILE A 274 2.21 -17.34 4.01
CA ILE A 274 3.29 -17.33 5.00
C ILE A 274 2.72 -16.77 6.30
N ASN A 275 2.59 -17.63 7.32
CA ASN A 275 2.18 -17.22 8.66
C ASN A 275 3.40 -17.15 9.59
N LEU A 276 3.72 -15.94 10.06
CA LEU A 276 4.83 -15.68 11.00
C LEU A 276 4.34 -15.38 12.42
N VAL A 277 3.08 -15.68 12.76
CA VAL A 277 2.56 -15.49 14.11
C VAL A 277 3.22 -16.50 15.06
N ASP A 278 3.73 -15.97 16.17
CA ASP A 278 4.40 -16.74 17.23
C ASP A 278 3.46 -17.81 17.81
N LYS A 279 3.99 -19.02 18.03
CA LYS A 279 3.24 -20.21 18.44
C LYS A 279 3.09 -20.36 19.95
N ARG A 280 3.60 -19.42 20.76
CA ARG A 280 3.47 -19.49 22.22
C ARG A 280 1.98 -19.51 22.60
N GLU A 281 1.52 -20.67 23.04
CA GLU A 281 0.10 -20.99 23.32
C GLU A 281 -0.53 -20.03 24.33
N ASP A 282 0.30 -19.44 25.18
CA ASP A 282 -0.11 -18.63 26.32
C ASP A 282 -0.41 -17.15 25.95
N GLU A 283 -0.01 -16.68 24.77
CA GLU A 283 0.01 -15.24 24.45
C GLU A 283 -0.84 -14.79 23.25
N LYS A 284 -1.09 -15.64 22.22
CA LYS A 284 -1.59 -15.16 20.91
C LYS A 284 -2.59 -16.12 20.22
N PRO A 285 -3.90 -15.95 20.45
CA PRO A 285 -4.93 -16.85 19.92
C PRO A 285 -5.15 -16.73 18.40
N ASP A 286 -4.74 -15.65 17.75
CA ASP A 286 -4.94 -15.41 16.31
C ASP A 286 -4.14 -16.37 15.42
N GLY A 287 -2.88 -16.64 15.76
CA GLY A 287 -2.04 -17.60 15.03
C GLY A 287 -2.53 -19.04 15.16
N ILE A 288 -3.06 -19.39 16.33
CA ILE A 288 -3.63 -20.72 16.63
C ILE A 288 -4.96 -20.89 15.91
N ILE A 289 -5.88 -19.92 16.03
CA ILE A 289 -7.16 -19.94 15.33
C ILE A 289 -6.93 -19.98 13.82
N LEU A 290 -6.01 -19.17 13.29
CA LEU A 290 -5.70 -19.19 11.86
C LEU A 290 -5.17 -20.56 11.41
N THR A 291 -4.25 -21.15 12.17
CA THR A 291 -3.70 -22.48 11.88
C THR A 291 -4.79 -23.55 11.95
N GLU A 292 -5.70 -23.46 12.91
CA GLU A 292 -6.79 -24.40 13.09
C GLU A 292 -7.84 -24.27 11.97
N LEU A 293 -8.17 -23.04 11.55
CA LEU A 293 -9.06 -22.80 10.42
C LEU A 293 -8.53 -23.42 9.12
N PHE A 294 -7.21 -23.37 8.87
CA PHE A 294 -6.61 -24.08 7.75
C PHE A 294 -6.62 -25.61 7.93
N ARG A 295 -6.46 -26.12 9.16
CA ARG A 295 -6.54 -27.56 9.44
C ARG A 295 -7.94 -28.12 9.25
N MET A 296 -8.98 -27.34 9.55
CA MET A 296 -10.37 -27.78 9.43
C MET A 296 -10.80 -28.02 7.97
N ARG A 297 -10.07 -27.49 6.97
CA ARG A 297 -10.40 -27.64 5.54
C ARG A 297 -9.17 -28.01 4.68
N PRO A 298 -8.58 -29.19 4.89
CA PRO A 298 -7.39 -29.61 4.15
C PRO A 298 -7.62 -29.71 2.64
N GLU A 299 -8.87 -29.83 2.18
CA GLU A 299 -9.20 -29.88 0.74
C GLU A 299 -8.85 -28.59 -0.02
N PHE A 300 -8.71 -27.46 0.68
CA PHE A 300 -8.33 -26.17 0.08
C PHE A 300 -6.87 -25.79 0.35
N VAL A 301 -6.14 -26.62 1.10
CA VAL A 301 -4.79 -26.31 1.56
C VAL A 301 -3.84 -27.43 1.17
N ARG A 302 -2.88 -27.11 0.29
CA ARG A 302 -1.75 -28.00 0.03
C ARG A 302 -0.57 -27.57 0.88
N LYS A 303 -0.12 -28.46 1.78
CA LYS A 303 1.12 -28.24 2.54
C LYS A 303 2.30 -28.47 1.61
N GLU A 304 3.18 -27.49 1.55
CA GLU A 304 4.42 -27.52 0.79
C GLU A 304 5.60 -27.30 1.71
N LYS A 305 6.74 -27.90 1.35
CA LYS A 305 8.00 -27.66 2.05
C LYS A 305 8.77 -26.59 1.28
N PHE A 306 9.06 -25.48 1.95
CA PHE A 306 9.88 -24.42 1.39
C PHE A 306 11.13 -24.23 2.22
N ARG A 307 12.19 -23.81 1.55
CA ARG A 307 13.42 -23.35 2.14
C ARG A 307 13.36 -21.85 2.35
N VAL A 308 13.45 -21.45 3.62
CA VAL A 308 13.49 -20.04 4.01
C VAL A 308 14.90 -19.70 4.46
N SER A 309 15.51 -18.70 3.82
CA SER A 309 16.72 -18.06 4.33
C SER A 309 16.33 -16.77 5.04
N ILE A 310 16.85 -16.57 6.26
CA ILE A 310 16.53 -15.42 7.09
C ILE A 310 17.82 -14.66 7.36
N GLY A 311 17.86 -13.40 6.92
CA GLY A 311 18.95 -12.48 7.19
C GLY A 311 18.47 -11.33 8.07
N THR A 312 19.26 -10.91 9.04
CA THR A 312 19.02 -9.66 9.77
C THR A 312 20.23 -8.75 9.69
N TRP A 313 20.03 -7.47 9.40
CA TRP A 313 21.10 -6.48 9.35
C TRP A 313 20.70 -5.23 10.13
N ASN A 314 21.50 -4.88 11.14
CA ASN A 314 21.44 -3.55 11.75
C ASN A 314 22.23 -2.54 10.91
N ILE A 315 21.53 -1.56 10.33
CA ILE A 315 22.09 -0.54 9.44
C ILE A 315 22.70 0.62 10.25
N ASN A 316 22.51 0.66 11.58
CA ASN A 316 23.03 1.68 12.49
C ASN A 316 22.70 3.13 12.07
N GLY A 317 21.49 3.36 11.55
CA GLY A 317 20.98 4.70 11.26
C GLY A 317 21.51 5.37 9.99
N ASP A 318 22.18 4.62 9.10
CA ASP A 318 22.64 5.05 7.77
C ASP A 318 23.50 6.34 7.78
N LYS A 319 24.63 6.29 8.50
CA LYS A 319 25.55 7.43 8.66
C LYS A 319 26.75 7.42 7.72
N ASN A 320 26.81 6.53 6.73
CA ASN A 320 28.03 6.40 5.93
C ASN A 320 27.75 6.37 4.42
N PRO A 321 27.58 7.54 3.77
CA PRO A 321 27.40 7.63 2.32
C PRO A 321 28.58 7.05 1.52
N ALA A 322 29.73 6.79 2.17
CA ALA A 322 30.85 6.07 1.56
C ALA A 322 30.55 4.59 1.25
N LEU A 323 29.59 3.98 1.98
CA LEU A 323 29.19 2.58 1.76
C LEU A 323 28.06 2.45 0.71
N GLU A 324 27.49 3.56 0.23
CA GLU A 324 26.39 3.54 -0.74
C GLU A 324 26.74 2.74 -2.01
N ASN A 325 27.99 2.89 -2.46
CA ASN A 325 28.55 2.17 -3.61
C ASN A 325 29.01 0.73 -3.29
N GLU A 326 29.20 0.38 -2.01
CA GLU A 326 29.61 -0.96 -1.57
C GLU A 326 28.42 -1.83 -1.13
N TYR A 327 27.25 -1.26 -0.84
CA TYR A 327 26.07 -2.04 -0.45
C TYR A 327 25.70 -3.13 -1.45
N PRO A 328 25.71 -2.91 -2.78
CA PRO A 328 25.38 -3.97 -3.73
C PRO A 328 26.28 -5.21 -3.55
N SER A 329 27.60 -5.01 -3.45
CA SER A 329 28.54 -6.13 -3.29
C SER A 329 28.45 -6.79 -1.92
N ILE A 330 28.18 -6.03 -0.85
CA ILE A 330 27.96 -6.58 0.49
C ILE A 330 26.65 -7.37 0.56
N LEU A 331 25.59 -6.86 -0.06
CA LEU A 331 24.28 -7.52 -0.14
C LEU A 331 24.38 -8.81 -0.95
N ASP A 332 25.03 -8.80 -2.11
CA ASP A 332 25.25 -9.99 -2.92
C ASP A 332 26.04 -11.05 -2.14
N ALA A 333 27.17 -10.65 -1.53
CA ALA A 333 28.00 -11.54 -0.74
C ALA A 333 27.27 -12.11 0.49
N TRP A 334 26.31 -11.38 1.04
CA TRP A 334 25.55 -11.78 2.24
C TRP A 334 24.32 -12.63 1.90
N ILE A 335 23.56 -12.24 0.88
CA ILE A 335 22.27 -12.80 0.54
C ILE A 335 22.41 -13.97 -0.44
N LEU A 336 23.22 -13.80 -1.47
CA LEU A 336 23.37 -14.77 -2.56
C LEU A 336 24.53 -15.71 -2.29
N ASP A 337 25.70 -15.18 -1.94
CA ASP A 337 26.92 -15.99 -1.72
C ASP A 337 27.10 -16.42 -0.27
N GLY A 338 26.32 -15.84 0.65
CA GLY A 338 26.40 -16.09 2.09
C GLY A 338 26.37 -17.57 2.45
N PRO A 339 25.43 -18.37 1.92
CA PRO A 339 25.39 -19.82 2.13
C PRO A 339 26.69 -20.52 1.70
N GLU A 340 27.23 -20.22 0.52
CA GLU A 340 28.49 -20.81 0.05
C GLU A 340 29.67 -20.41 0.94
N ASN A 341 29.75 -19.13 1.32
CA ASN A 341 30.79 -18.60 2.21
C ASN A 341 30.74 -19.19 3.63
N LEU A 342 29.55 -19.55 4.12
CA LEU A 342 29.36 -20.27 5.38
C LEU A 342 29.95 -21.68 5.33
N SER A 343 29.74 -22.42 4.23
CA SER A 343 30.30 -23.78 4.07
C SER A 343 31.84 -23.80 4.11
N VAL A 344 32.49 -22.75 3.61
CA VAL A 344 33.96 -22.60 3.60
C VAL A 344 34.50 -22.24 4.99
N LYS A 345 33.79 -21.41 5.78
CA LYS A 345 34.21 -21.04 7.15
C LYS A 345 34.09 -22.20 8.13
N THR A 346 33.07 -23.07 8.00
CA THR A 346 32.92 -24.28 8.82
C THR A 346 34.10 -25.25 8.65
N ARG A 347 34.74 -25.27 7.47
CA ARG A 347 35.96 -26.07 7.23
C ARG A 347 37.22 -25.55 7.93
N LYS A 348 37.25 -24.27 8.35
CA LYS A 348 38.44 -23.66 8.97
C LYS A 348 38.32 -23.46 10.48
N ASN A 349 37.12 -23.24 11.01
CA ASN A 349 36.91 -23.00 12.44
C ASN A 349 35.81 -23.92 12.99
N ASN A 350 36.19 -24.86 13.88
CA ASN A 350 35.31 -25.78 14.63
C ASN A 350 34.35 -25.08 15.63
N SER A 351 33.93 -23.83 15.41
CA SER A 351 33.19 -23.03 16.42
C SER A 351 31.89 -22.36 15.95
N ILE A 352 31.36 -22.69 14.77
CA ILE A 352 30.01 -22.26 14.38
C ILE A 352 29.06 -23.44 14.60
N SER A 353 28.18 -23.34 15.60
CA SER A 353 27.15 -24.34 15.88
C SER A 353 26.08 -24.31 14.78
N THR A 354 26.29 -25.07 13.70
CA THR A 354 25.17 -25.53 12.88
C THR A 354 24.36 -26.48 13.74
N ASN A 355 23.13 -26.12 14.13
CA ASN A 355 22.19 -27.11 14.66
C ASN A 355 22.04 -28.21 13.59
N GLY A 356 22.64 -29.39 13.87
CA GLY A 356 23.14 -30.34 12.88
C GLY A 356 22.09 -31.03 12.00
N PHE A 357 21.58 -30.33 10.98
CA PHE A 357 20.59 -30.88 10.05
C PHE A 357 20.81 -30.57 8.56
N VAL A 358 21.94 -29.97 8.18
CA VAL A 358 22.14 -29.48 6.81
C VAL A 358 23.38 -30.16 6.20
N SER A 359 23.18 -31.04 5.21
CA SER A 359 24.29 -31.62 4.43
C SER A 359 24.96 -30.55 3.55
N ASP A 360 26.22 -30.73 3.19
CA ASP A 360 26.98 -29.80 2.33
C ASP A 360 26.26 -29.51 0.99
N ASP A 361 25.53 -30.48 0.43
CA ASP A 361 24.72 -30.30 -0.78
C ASP A 361 23.50 -29.41 -0.56
N TYR A 362 22.97 -29.41 0.66
CA TYR A 362 21.86 -28.55 1.04
C TYR A 362 22.26 -27.07 1.13
N VAL A 363 23.54 -26.73 1.34
CA VAL A 363 23.98 -25.32 1.44
C VAL A 363 24.03 -24.64 0.07
N LYS A 364 24.17 -25.40 -1.03
CA LYS A 364 24.28 -24.88 -2.41
C LYS A 364 22.94 -24.58 -3.10
N LEU A 365 21.84 -25.03 -2.51
CA LEU A 365 20.52 -24.91 -3.11
C LEU A 365 19.92 -23.54 -2.73
N MET A 366 19.52 -22.74 -3.73
CA MET A 366 18.93 -21.41 -3.51
C MET A 366 17.69 -21.47 -2.59
N PRO A 367 17.48 -20.45 -1.73
CA PRO A 367 16.26 -20.33 -0.94
C PRO A 367 15.03 -20.12 -1.83
N ASP A 368 13.91 -20.76 -1.48
CA ASP A 368 12.61 -20.48 -2.10
C ASP A 368 12.05 -19.14 -1.62
N ILE A 369 12.33 -18.79 -0.36
CA ILE A 369 11.90 -17.55 0.28
C ILE A 369 13.10 -16.94 1.00
N LEU A 370 13.34 -15.66 0.76
CA LEU A 370 14.31 -14.86 1.49
C LEU A 370 13.57 -13.86 2.39
N ALA A 371 13.82 -13.90 3.69
CA ALA A 371 13.27 -12.97 4.66
C ALA A 371 14.40 -12.11 5.23
N ILE A 372 14.42 -10.83 4.86
CA ILE A 372 15.46 -9.89 5.31
C ILE A 372 14.84 -8.91 6.31
N GLY A 373 15.35 -8.91 7.54
CA GLY A 373 15.00 -7.95 8.57
C GLY A 373 16.05 -6.87 8.72
N PHE A 374 15.67 -5.61 8.55
CA PHE A 374 16.56 -4.48 8.84
C PHE A 374 16.25 -3.89 10.22
N GLN A 375 17.30 -3.54 10.97
CA GLN A 375 17.22 -2.78 12.22
C GLN A 375 17.85 -1.41 12.00
N GLU A 376 17.31 -0.39 12.68
CA GLU A 376 17.81 0.99 12.62
C GLU A 376 17.95 1.54 11.18
N ILE A 377 16.99 1.19 10.31
CA ILE A 377 16.92 1.70 8.93
C ILE A 377 16.78 3.23 8.87
N CYS A 378 16.31 3.83 9.96
CA CYS A 378 16.33 5.26 10.18
C CYS A 378 17.06 5.53 11.50
N ASP A 379 17.80 6.63 11.53
CA ASP A 379 18.50 7.13 12.72
C ASP A 379 17.53 7.23 13.93
N LEU A 380 17.92 6.70 15.09
CA LEU A 380 17.13 6.73 16.33
C LEU A 380 17.10 8.13 16.99
N THR A 381 16.98 9.19 16.20
CA THR A 381 16.87 10.56 16.69
C THR A 381 15.49 10.80 17.28
N ALA A 382 15.42 11.72 18.26
CA ALA A 382 14.15 12.16 18.83
C ALA A 382 13.16 12.60 17.74
N THR A 383 13.61 13.21 16.65
CA THR A 383 12.77 13.62 15.52
C THR A 383 12.13 12.44 14.77
N ASN A 384 12.85 11.35 14.52
CA ASN A 384 12.32 10.16 13.85
C ASN A 384 11.39 9.34 14.78
N MET A 385 11.70 9.29 16.08
CA MET A 385 10.80 8.72 17.10
C MET A 385 9.56 9.60 17.33
N VAL A 386 9.71 10.92 17.26
CA VAL A 386 8.64 11.92 17.41
C VAL A 386 7.79 12.00 16.15
N TRP A 387 8.28 11.68 14.95
CA TRP A 387 7.42 11.51 13.77
C TRP A 387 6.45 10.33 13.95
N GLN A 388 6.91 9.18 14.47
CA GLN A 388 6.02 8.05 14.80
C GLN A 388 5.05 8.38 15.95
N ARG A 389 5.49 9.14 16.96
CA ARG A 389 4.62 9.59 18.07
C ARG A 389 3.65 10.71 17.67
N ASN A 390 4.06 11.66 16.84
CA ASN A 390 3.20 12.76 16.37
C ASN A 390 2.14 12.26 15.40
N MET A 391 2.40 11.19 14.65
CA MET A 391 1.33 10.47 13.93
C MET A 391 0.27 9.96 14.91
N SER A 392 0.68 9.35 16.03
CA SER A 392 -0.26 8.90 17.07
C SER A 392 -0.93 10.04 17.87
N VAL A 393 -0.37 11.25 17.88
CA VAL A 393 -0.94 12.44 18.55
C VAL A 393 -1.85 13.26 17.62
N ILE A 394 -1.49 13.37 16.34
CA ILE A 394 -2.36 13.93 15.28
C ILE A 394 -3.58 13.02 15.11
N GLU A 395 -3.40 11.70 15.18
CA GLU A 395 -4.50 10.71 15.20
C GLU A 395 -5.48 10.93 16.38
N ARG A 396 -4.99 11.37 17.56
CA ARG A 396 -5.85 11.70 18.72
C ARG A 396 -6.65 12.99 18.55
N GLN A 397 -6.13 13.96 17.80
CA GLN A 397 -6.85 15.22 17.57
C GLN A 397 -7.92 15.08 16.47
N SER A 398 -7.76 14.14 15.54
CA SER A 398 -8.81 13.82 14.56
C SER A 398 -9.96 12.98 15.13
N THR A 399 -9.75 12.21 16.20
CA THR A 399 -10.78 11.34 16.80
C THR A 399 -11.57 11.97 17.94
N ASN A 400 -11.17 13.15 18.43
CA ASN A 400 -11.89 13.86 19.49
C ASN A 400 -12.99 14.81 18.97
N ASN A 401 -13.27 14.77 17.65
CA ASN A 401 -14.33 15.56 17.00
C ASN A 401 -15.40 14.69 16.31
N GLU A 402 -15.53 13.41 16.67
CA GLU A 402 -16.72 12.59 16.37
C GLU A 402 -17.44 12.15 17.65
#